data_AF-A0A7X6YTK1-F1
#
_entry.id   AF-A0A7X6YTK1-F1
#
_cell.length_a   1.000
_cell.length_b   1.000
_cell.length_c   1.000
_cell.angle_alpha   90.00
_cell.angle_beta   90.00
_cell.angle_gamma   90.00
#
_symmetry.space_group_name_H-M   'P 1'
#
loop_
_entity.id
_entity.type
_entity.pdbx_description
1 polymer ?
#
loop_
_entity_poly.entity_id
_entity_poly.type
_entity_poly.pdbx_seq_one_letter_code
_entity_poly.pdbx_strand_id
1 'polypeptide(L)' 'MTPQKIASNQSLAPNRPPKKIELLAPAKDLNSGIEAILHGADAVYIGAPKFSARAAASNSLQDIEALV' A
#
# COMPACT_ATOMS: atom_id res chain seq x y z
N MET A 1 -22.72 -51.61 7.25
CA MET A 1 -21.52 -50.89 6.81
C MET A 1 -21.97 -49.53 6.29
N THR A 2 -22.05 -48.54 7.18
CA THR A 2 -22.55 -47.20 6.89
C THR A 2 -21.49 -46.40 6.11
N PRO A 3 -21.83 -45.70 5.02
CA PRO A 3 -20.88 -44.83 4.36
C PRO A 3 -20.52 -43.66 5.28
N GLN A 4 -19.24 -43.52 5.60
CA GLN A 4 -18.74 -42.34 6.31
C GLN A 4 -18.92 -41.09 5.45
N LYS A 5 -19.53 -40.07 6.05
CA LYS A 5 -19.76 -38.75 5.46
C LYS A 5 -18.41 -38.09 5.18
N ILE A 6 -18.12 -37.83 3.90
CA ILE A 6 -16.90 -37.14 3.46
C ILE A 6 -16.95 -35.72 4.05
N ALA A 7 -16.03 -35.40 4.96
CA ALA A 7 -15.88 -34.06 5.49
C ALA A 7 -15.41 -33.15 4.34
N SER A 8 -16.33 -32.31 3.85
CA SER A 8 -16.02 -31.24 2.91
C SER A 8 -14.96 -30.32 3.55
N ASN A 9 -13.81 -30.18 2.89
CA ASN A 9 -12.77 -29.21 3.23
C ASN A 9 -13.37 -27.81 3.36
N GLN A 10 -13.71 -27.41 4.59
CA GLN A 10 -14.00 -26.01 4.90
C GLN A 10 -12.66 -25.32 5.12
N SER A 11 -12.42 -24.27 4.34
CA SER A 11 -11.28 -23.36 4.45
C SER A 11 -10.96 -23.02 5.90
N LEU A 12 -9.75 -23.37 6.36
CA LEU A 12 -9.23 -23.11 7.70
C LEU A 12 -8.81 -21.64 7.91
N ALA A 13 -9.07 -20.74 6.96
CA ALA A 13 -8.80 -19.33 7.19
C ALA A 13 -9.79 -18.81 8.26
N PRO A 14 -9.31 -18.33 9.43
CA PRO A 14 -10.19 -17.74 10.42
C PRO A 14 -10.99 -16.61 9.77
N ASN A 15 -12.24 -16.43 10.20
CA ASN A 15 -13.15 -15.36 9.76
C ASN A 15 -12.55 -13.99 10.10
N ARG A 16 -11.58 -13.54 9.29
CA ARG A 16 -10.89 -12.27 9.46
C ARG A 16 -11.83 -11.21 8.90
N PRO A 17 -12.08 -10.11 9.65
CA PRO A 17 -12.83 -9.00 9.09
C PRO A 17 -12.17 -8.54 7.78
N PRO A 18 -12.96 -8.08 6.79
CA PRO A 18 -12.40 -7.58 5.54
C PRO A 18 -11.35 -6.52 5.85
N LYS A 19 -10.18 -6.63 5.21
CA LYS A 19 -9.13 -5.62 5.35
C LYS A 19 -9.66 -4.29 4.86
N LYS A 20 -9.39 -3.22 5.62
CA LYS A 20 -9.64 -1.86 5.14
C LYS A 20 -8.82 -1.64 3.87
N ILE A 21 -9.41 -0.93 2.91
CA ILE A 21 -8.69 -0.44 1.74
C ILE A 21 -7.86 0.76 2.21
N GLU A 22 -6.59 0.78 1.85
CA GLU A 22 -5.67 1.89 2.10
C GLU A 22 -5.32 2.56 0.77
N LEU A 23 -5.32 3.89 0.74
CA LEU A 23 -5.02 4.71 -0.43
C LEU A 23 -3.53 4.99 -0.50
N LEU A 24 -2.90 4.51 -1.58
CA LEU A 24 -1.51 4.83 -1.91
C LEU A 24 -1.48 5.88 -3.04
N ALA A 25 -1.02 7.09 -2.72
CA ALA A 25 -0.88 8.17 -3.69
C ALA A 25 0.57 8.26 -4.22
N PRO A 26 0.81 8.41 -5.52
CA PRO A 26 2.17 8.46 -6.03
C PRO A 26 2.64 9.91 -6.27
N ALA A 27 3.70 10.36 -5.61
CA ALA A 27 4.23 11.72 -5.71
C ALA A 27 5.46 11.82 -6.64
N LYS A 28 5.62 12.95 -7.34
CA LYS A 28 6.77 13.23 -8.22
C LYS A 28 7.77 14.24 -7.63
N ASP A 29 7.27 15.06 -6.70
CA ASP A 29 7.95 16.14 -5.99
C ASP A 29 7.30 16.33 -4.61
N LEU A 30 7.93 17.16 -3.76
CA LEU A 30 7.47 17.50 -2.42
C LEU A 30 6.02 18.01 -2.41
N ASN A 31 5.71 18.99 -3.28
CA ASN A 31 4.38 19.61 -3.33
C ASN A 31 3.29 18.56 -3.60
N SER A 32 3.51 17.65 -4.55
CA SER A 32 2.57 16.57 -4.83
C SER A 32 2.39 15.63 -3.63
N GLY A 33 3.46 15.40 -2.86
CA GLY A 33 3.42 14.60 -1.63
C GLY A 33 2.60 15.26 -0.53
N ILE A 34 2.79 16.57 -0.32
CA ILE A 34 2.02 17.36 0.65
C ILE A 34 0.54 17.33 0.28
N GLU A 35 0.20 17.61 -0.97
CA GLU A 35 -1.20 17.60 -1.43
C GLU A 35 -1.84 16.22 -1.29
N ALA A 36 -1.10 15.15 -1.57
CA ALA A 36 -1.61 13.79 -1.37
C ALA A 36 -2.02 13.54 0.09
N ILE A 37 -1.21 13.98 1.06
CA ILE A 37 -1.51 13.87 2.49
C ILE A 37 -2.73 14.72 2.85
N LEU A 38 -2.76 15.99 2.42
CA LEU A 38 -3.86 16.92 2.70
C LEU A 38 -5.21 16.41 2.16
N HIS A 39 -5.20 15.67 1.06
CA HIS A 39 -6.39 15.09 0.45
C HIS A 39 -6.71 13.67 0.95
N GLY A 40 -5.99 13.15 1.95
CA GLY A 40 -6.35 11.93 2.66
C GLY A 40 -5.75 10.65 2.09
N ALA A 41 -4.57 10.71 1.46
CA ALA A 41 -3.79 9.49 1.20
C ALA A 41 -3.34 8.84 2.52
N ASP A 42 -3.52 7.52 2.63
CA ASP A 42 -3.00 6.76 3.78
C ASP A 42 -1.49 6.56 3.68
N ALA A 43 -0.95 6.52 2.46
CA ALA A 43 0.48 6.45 2.19
C ALA A 43 0.84 7.19 0.91
N VAL A 44 2.09 7.65 0.82
CA VAL A 44 2.65 8.28 -0.37
C VAL A 44 3.81 7.44 -0.91
N TYR A 45 3.73 7.02 -2.18
CA TYR A 45 4.85 6.39 -2.87
C TYR A 45 5.74 7.46 -3.51
N ILE A 46 6.99 7.52 -3.06
CA ILE A 46 8.01 8.42 -3.59
C ILE A 46 9.14 7.60 -4.19
N GLY A 47 9.52 7.96 -5.41
CA GLY A 47 10.58 7.26 -6.11
C GLY A 47 11.96 7.61 -5.58
N ALA A 48 12.73 6.61 -5.16
CA ALA A 48 14.15 6.78 -4.85
C ALA A 48 15.00 6.97 -6.12
N PRO A 49 16.20 7.59 -6.03
CA PRO A 49 17.05 7.85 -7.21
C PRO A 49 17.52 6.60 -7.97
N LYS A 50 17.52 5.42 -7.34
CA LYS A 50 17.91 4.15 -7.97
C LYS A 50 16.88 3.06 -7.70
N PHE A 51 16.69 2.18 -8.68
CA PHE A 51 15.84 0.97 -8.60
C PHE A 51 14.35 1.23 -8.27
N SER A 52 13.91 2.46 -8.48
CA SER A 52 12.53 2.89 -8.31
C SER A 52 11.77 2.85 -9.64
N ALA A 53 10.49 2.46 -9.61
CA ALA A 53 9.59 2.62 -10.76
C ALA A 53 9.40 4.10 -11.16
N ARG A 54 9.71 5.02 -10.25
CA ARG A 54 9.76 6.48 -10.44
C ARG A 54 11.17 7.04 -10.31
N ALA A 55 12.20 6.35 -10.79
CA ALA A 55 13.58 6.85 -10.73
C ALA A 55 13.80 8.21 -11.42
N ALA A 56 12.94 8.58 -12.38
CA ALA A 56 12.97 9.88 -13.05
C ALA A 56 12.29 11.02 -12.26
N ALA A 57 11.68 10.71 -11.10
CA ALA A 57 11.06 11.74 -10.25
C ALA A 57 12.15 12.57 -9.56
N SER A 58 11.95 13.89 -9.49
CA SER A 58 12.95 14.86 -9.02
C SER A 58 12.96 15.04 -7.51
N ASN A 59 12.65 14.00 -6.74
CA ASN A 59 12.64 14.09 -5.27
C ASN A 59 14.08 13.98 -4.73
N SER A 60 14.53 14.99 -4.00
CA SER A 60 15.74 14.87 -3.18
C SER A 60 15.45 14.04 -1.92
N LEU A 61 16.50 13.59 -1.22
CA LEU A 61 16.31 12.94 0.09
C LEU A 61 15.75 13.92 1.12
N GLN A 62 16.15 15.20 1.04
CA GLN A 62 15.64 16.27 1.89
C GLN A 62 14.13 16.50 1.69
N ASP A 63 13.65 16.41 0.44
CA ASP A 63 12.21 16.51 0.16
C ASP A 63 11.43 15.33 0.74
N ILE A 64 12.02 14.12 0.76
CA ILE A 64 11.40 12.95 1.37
C ILE A 64 11.33 13.11 2.90
N GLU A 65 12.40 13.62 3.52
CA GLU A 65 12.45 13.89 4.96
C GLU A 65 11.39 14.91 5.40
N ALA A 66 11.05 15.89 4.55
CA ALA A 66 10.02 16.89 4.87
C ALA A 66 8.58 16.35 4.96
N LEU A 67 8.36 15.09 4.57
CA LEU A 67 7.04 14.43 4.55
C LEU A 67 6.79 13.49 5.74
N VAL A 68 7.74 13.35 6.66
CA VAL A 68 7.68 12.42 7.81
C VAL A 68 7.91 13.10 9.16
#